data_AF-A0AAW6N9V6-F1
#
_entry.id   AF-A0AAW6N9V6-F1
#
_cell.length_a   1.000
_cell.length_b   1.000
_cell.length_c   1.000
_cell.angle_alpha   90.00
_cell.angle_beta   90.00
_cell.angle_gamma   90.00
#
_symmetry.space_group_name_H-M   'P 1'
#
loop_
_entity.id
_entity.type
_entity.pdbx_description
1 polymer ?
#
loop_
_entity_poly.entity_id
_entity_poly.type
_entity_poly.pdbx_seq_one_letter_code
_entity_poly.pdbx_strand_id
1 'polypeptide(L)'
;MKVALTVTEVGMLIYWAFASVVALGWISVDPEAMYPDYRNPMIVVWNWSFLPIDILFALCGLAARFVAMRPQRAIALQIVSLTLMFCAGLMALSFWVLQCWFDIAWWGINAWLVVLEGVGLVRIFCPTERSLA
;
A
#
# COMPACT_ATOMS: atom_id res chain seq x y z
N MET A 1 0.17 -14.43 6.90
CA MET A 1 0.61 -13.66 5.71
C MET A 1 -0.51 -13.46 4.71
N LYS A 2 -1.13 -14.52 4.18
CA LYS A 2 -2.23 -14.42 3.20
C LYS A 2 -3.35 -13.43 3.61
N VAL A 3 -3.84 -13.56 4.85
CA VAL A 3 -4.90 -12.67 5.38
C VAL A 3 -4.41 -11.23 5.48
N ALA A 4 -3.24 -10.99 6.10
CA ALA A 4 -2.68 -9.65 6.26
C ALA A 4 -2.45 -8.92 4.94
N LEU A 5 -1.91 -9.60 3.93
CA LEU A 5 -1.76 -9.04 2.57
C LEU A 5 -3.12 -8.71 1.97
N THR A 6 -4.08 -9.63 2.05
CA THR A 6 -5.42 -9.41 1.49
C THR A 6 -6.14 -8.24 2.17
N VAL A 7 -6.08 -8.14 3.50
CA VAL A 7 -6.67 -7.03 4.26
C VAL A 7 -6.00 -5.70 3.87
N THR A 8 -4.68 -5.69 3.71
CA THR A 8 -3.94 -4.48 3.31
C THR A 8 -4.29 -4.04 1.89
N GLU A 9 -4.31 -4.98 0.94
CA GLU A 9 -4.64 -4.70 -0.46
C GLU A 9 -6.10 -4.24 -0.62
N VAL A 10 -7.06 -4.92 0.03
CA VAL A 10 -8.46 -4.47 0.03
C VAL A 10 -8.62 -3.13 0.75
N GLY A 11 -7.94 -2.95 1.89
CA GLY A 11 -7.93 -1.70 2.62
C GLY A 11 -7.40 -0.54 1.78
N MET A 12 -6.38 -0.78 0.95
CA MET A 12 -5.84 0.22 0.03
C MET A 12 -6.85 0.62 -1.06
N LEU A 13 -7.58 -0.34 -1.62
CA LEU A 13 -8.66 -0.04 -2.58
C LEU A 13 -9.79 0.75 -1.93
N ILE A 14 -10.18 0.40 -0.70
CA ILE A 14 -11.19 1.12 0.07
C ILE A 14 -10.72 2.54 0.37
N TYR A 15 -9.46 2.72 0.79
CA TYR A 15 -8.86 4.02 1.05
C TYR A 15 -8.93 4.93 -0.18
N TRP A 16 -8.53 4.44 -1.36
CA TRP A 16 -8.57 5.25 -2.57
C TRP A 16 -9.98 5.53 -3.09
N ALA A 17 -10.91 4.59 -2.92
CA ALA A 17 -12.31 4.84 -3.18
C ALA A 17 -12.85 5.96 -2.26
N PHE A 18 -12.54 5.89 -0.97
CA PHE A 18 -12.90 6.91 0.01
C PHE A 18 -12.27 8.28 -0.31
N ALA A 19 -10.96 8.32 -0.56
CA ALA A 19 -10.25 9.54 -0.93
C ALA A 19 -10.82 10.20 -2.20
N SER A 20 -11.26 9.39 -3.18
CA SER A 20 -11.92 9.87 -4.38
C SER A 20 -13.29 10.50 -4.09
N VAL A 21 -14.10 9.86 -3.25
CA VAL A 21 -15.40 10.40 -2.83
C VAL A 21 -15.24 11.72 -2.07
N VAL A 22 -14.22 11.84 -1.23
CA VAL A 22 -13.89 13.08 -0.52
C VAL A 22 -13.42 14.17 -1.49
N ALA A 23 -12.56 13.85 -2.45
CA ALA A 23 -12.07 14.81 -3.44
C ALA A 23 -13.17 15.31 -4.41
N LEU A 24 -14.19 14.48 -4.67
CA LEU A 24 -15.39 14.89 -5.42
C LEU A 24 -16.35 15.76 -4.59
N GLY A 25 -16.06 15.99 -3.30
CA GLY A 25 -16.89 16.79 -2.40
C GLY A 25 -18.18 16.09 -1.97
N TRP A 26 -18.31 14.79 -2.19
CA TRP A 26 -19.49 14.02 -1.79
C TRP A 26 -19.54 13.77 -0.28
N ILE A 27 -18.38 13.75 0.38
CA ILE A 27 -18.22 13.60 1.83
C ILE A 27 -17.15 14.58 2.32
N SER A 28 -17.36 15.19 3.48
CA SER A 28 -16.35 15.99 4.19
C SER A 28 -15.70 15.17 5.29
N VAL A 29 -14.37 15.30 5.45
CA VAL A 29 -13.60 14.67 6.51
C VAL A 29 -13.06 15.74 7.44
N ASP A 30 -12.98 15.41 8.73
CA ASP A 30 -12.35 16.28 9.72
C ASP A 30 -10.91 16.62 9.27
N PRO A 31 -10.53 17.92 9.20
CA PRO A 31 -9.16 18.34 8.94
C PRO A 31 -8.08 17.63 9.76
N GLU A 32 -8.36 17.24 11.01
CA GLU A 32 -7.39 16.56 11.88
C GLU A 32 -7.12 15.10 11.47
N ALA A 33 -8.05 14.47 10.74
CA ALA A 33 -7.88 13.11 10.23
C ALA A 33 -7.12 13.07 8.89
N MET A 34 -6.85 14.23 8.28
CA MET A 34 -6.12 14.32 7.02
C MET A 34 -4.60 14.22 7.23
N TYR A 35 -3.87 13.93 6.15
CA TYR A 35 -2.42 13.95 6.19
C TYR A 35 -1.88 15.37 6.44
N PRO A 36 -0.66 15.51 6.97
CA PRO A 36 -0.07 16.82 7.25
C PRO A 36 -0.10 17.75 6.03
N ASP A 37 -0.48 19.01 6.26
CA ASP A 37 -0.54 20.07 5.24
C ASP A 37 -1.44 19.74 4.02
N TYR A 38 -2.55 19.02 4.22
CA TYR A 38 -3.46 18.60 3.14
C TYR A 38 -4.11 19.74 2.33
N ARG A 39 -3.99 20.99 2.77
CA ARG A 39 -4.49 22.17 2.03
C ARG A 39 -3.47 22.71 1.02
N ASN A 40 -2.21 22.33 1.15
CA ASN A 40 -1.17 22.73 0.23
C ASN A 40 -1.30 21.95 -1.08
N PRO A 41 -1.54 22.64 -2.23
CA PRO A 41 -1.75 21.97 -3.51
C PRO A 41 -0.61 21.04 -3.92
N MET A 42 0.63 21.36 -3.54
CA MET A 42 1.78 20.50 -3.85
C MET A 42 1.76 19.20 -3.06
N ILE A 43 1.31 19.23 -1.80
CA ILE A 43 1.18 18.04 -0.96
C ILE A 43 0.00 17.19 -1.43
N VAL A 44 -1.08 17.83 -1.88
CA VAL A 44 -2.20 17.12 -2.52
C VAL A 44 -1.71 16.38 -3.76
N VAL A 45 -1.05 17.05 -4.70
CA VAL A 45 -0.54 16.38 -5.91
C VAL A 45 0.48 15.29 -5.57
N TRP A 46 1.35 15.53 -4.59
CA TRP A 46 2.27 14.50 -4.08
C TRP A 46 1.52 13.28 -3.56
N ASN A 47 0.51 13.43 -2.70
CA ASN A 47 -0.28 12.31 -2.18
C ASN A 47 -1.03 11.59 -3.31
N TRP A 48 -1.63 12.33 -4.24
CA TRP A 48 -2.35 11.76 -5.39
C TRP A 48 -1.42 11.05 -6.38
N SER A 49 -0.12 11.33 -6.38
CA SER A 49 0.85 10.57 -7.16
C SER A 49 0.99 9.11 -6.72
N PHE A 50 0.53 8.75 -5.52
CA PHE A 50 0.52 7.36 -5.03
C PHE A 50 -0.64 6.53 -5.57
N LEU A 51 -1.73 7.15 -6.04
CA LEU A 51 -2.91 6.41 -6.54
C LEU A 51 -2.55 5.32 -7.56
N PRO A 52 -1.74 5.59 -8.61
CA PRO A 52 -1.40 4.55 -9.59
C PRO A 52 -0.65 3.37 -8.97
N ILE A 53 0.36 3.63 -8.12
CA ILE A 53 1.18 2.56 -7.53
C ILE A 53 0.38 1.75 -6.52
N ASP A 54 -0.48 2.41 -5.74
CA ASP A 54 -1.30 1.79 -4.71
C ASP A 54 -2.36 0.87 -5.29
N ILE A 55 -3.07 1.34 -6.32
CA ILE A 55 -4.05 0.53 -7.04
C ILE A 55 -3.36 -0.64 -7.74
N LEU A 56 -2.23 -0.41 -8.40
CA LEU A 56 -1.52 -1.48 -9.09
C LEU A 56 -1.03 -2.56 -8.13
N PHE A 57 -0.42 -2.19 -7.00
CA PHE A 57 0.06 -3.19 -6.04
C PHE A 57 -1.11 -4.00 -5.48
N ALA A 58 -2.23 -3.35 -5.16
CA ALA A 58 -3.40 -4.01 -4.58
C ALA A 58 -4.03 -4.99 -5.57
N LEU A 59 -4.26 -4.55 -6.81
CA LEU A 59 -4.84 -5.39 -7.85
C LEU A 59 -3.92 -6.56 -8.23
N CYS A 60 -2.61 -6.34 -8.37
CA CYS A 60 -1.67 -7.42 -8.65
C CYS A 60 -1.63 -8.47 -7.54
N GLY A 61 -1.65 -8.05 -6.27
CA GLY A 61 -1.61 -8.95 -5.12
C GLY A 61 -2.88 -9.79 -4.97
N LEU A 62 -4.05 -9.16 -5.14
CA LEU A 62 -5.34 -9.85 -5.14
C LEU A 62 -5.46 -10.79 -6.34
N ALA A 63 -5.07 -10.35 -7.53
CA ALA A 63 -5.09 -11.18 -8.74
C ALA A 63 -4.20 -12.41 -8.57
N ALA A 64 -2.96 -12.24 -8.11
CA ALA A 64 -2.02 -13.34 -7.86
C ALA A 64 -2.60 -14.43 -6.93
N ARG A 65 -3.51 -14.04 -6.03
CA ARG A 65 -4.01 -14.90 -4.96
C ARG A 65 -5.38 -15.51 -5.22
N PHE A 66 -6.22 -14.85 -5.99
CA PHE A 66 -7.63 -15.22 -6.17
C PHE A 66 -8.04 -15.47 -7.62
N VAL A 67 -7.26 -15.04 -8.61
CA VAL A 67 -7.55 -15.33 -10.03
C VAL A 67 -6.87 -16.64 -10.44
N ALA A 68 -7.63 -17.51 -11.11
CA ALA A 68 -7.10 -18.77 -11.64
C ALA A 68 -6.05 -18.50 -12.73
N MET A 69 -4.78 -18.83 -12.44
CA MET A 69 -3.67 -18.64 -13.37
C MET A 69 -2.56 -19.66 -13.13
N ARG A 70 -1.59 -19.73 -14.06
CA ARG A 70 -0.41 -20.61 -13.90
C ARG A 70 0.41 -20.17 -12.67
N PRO A 71 0.96 -21.11 -11.87
CA PRO A 71 1.72 -20.78 -10.66
C PRO A 71 2.84 -19.76 -10.88
N GLN A 72 3.56 -19.87 -11.99
CA GLN A 72 4.65 -18.96 -12.35
C GLN A 72 4.17 -17.52 -12.55
N ARG A 73 2.99 -17.33 -13.14
CA ARG A 73 2.38 -16.01 -13.33
C ARG A 73 1.88 -15.43 -12.01
N ALA A 74 1.29 -16.27 -11.15
CA ALA A 74 0.86 -15.86 -9.81
C ALA A 74 2.04 -15.38 -8.97
N ILE A 75 3.15 -16.11 -8.97
CA ILE A 75 4.37 -15.71 -8.26
C ILE A 75 4.92 -14.39 -8.83
N ALA A 76 5.00 -14.24 -10.15
CA ALA A 76 5.46 -13.01 -10.77
C ALA A 76 4.61 -11.79 -10.39
N LEU A 77 3.27 -11.91 -10.44
CA LEU A 77 2.37 -10.85 -10.00
C LEU A 77 2.48 -10.55 -8.50
N GLN A 78 2.70 -11.58 -7.68
CA GLN A 78 2.90 -11.40 -6.25
C GLN A 78 4.20 -10.64 -5.95
N ILE A 79 5.29 -10.89 -6.69
CA ILE A 79 6.54 -10.14 -6.56
C ILE A 79 6.33 -8.68 -6.97
N VAL A 80 5.69 -8.43 -8.12
CA VAL A 80 5.35 -7.07 -8.58
C VAL A 80 4.54 -6.32 -7.52
N SER A 81 3.49 -6.96 -6.98
CA SER A 81 2.67 -6.39 -5.91
C SER A 81 3.50 -6.02 -4.68
N LEU A 82 4.34 -6.92 -4.18
CA LEU A 82 5.15 -6.64 -2.99
C LEU A 82 6.14 -5.49 -3.24
N THR A 83 6.87 -5.51 -4.36
CA THR A 83 7.80 -4.44 -4.72
C THR A 83 7.12 -3.08 -4.83
N LEU A 84 5.94 -3.00 -5.45
CA LEU A 84 5.21 -1.73 -5.54
C LEU A 84 4.71 -1.25 -4.16
N MET A 85 4.26 -2.17 -3.30
CA MET A 85 3.88 -1.88 -1.91
C MET A 85 5.07 -1.34 -1.10
N PHE A 86 6.27 -1.89 -1.31
CA PHE A 86 7.50 -1.36 -0.69
C PHE A 86 7.77 0.07 -1.12
N CYS A 87 7.77 0.30 -2.43
CA CYS A 87 8.07 1.59 -3.02
C CYS A 87 7.10 2.64 -2.50
N ALA A 88 5.80 2.35 -2.45
CA ALA A 88 4.79 3.25 -1.90
C ALA A 88 5.11 3.63 -0.44
N GLY A 89 5.27 2.64 0.46
CA GLY A 89 5.56 2.92 1.87
C GLY A 89 6.89 3.65 2.07
N LEU A 90 7.96 3.22 1.39
CA LEU A 90 9.28 3.81 1.52
C LEU A 90 9.33 5.25 1.00
N MET A 91 8.70 5.54 -0.14
CA MET A 91 8.63 6.90 -0.69
C MET A 91 7.89 7.85 0.25
N ALA A 92 6.78 7.41 0.83
CA ALA A 92 6.01 8.19 1.80
C ALA A 92 6.82 8.50 3.06
N LEU A 93 7.44 7.49 3.68
CA LEU A 93 8.29 7.67 4.86
C LEU A 93 9.49 8.56 4.56
N SER A 94 10.15 8.37 3.41
CA SER A 94 11.30 9.18 2.99
C SER A 94 10.91 10.65 2.83
N PHE A 95 9.77 10.93 2.19
CA PHE A 95 9.28 12.29 2.04
C PHE A 95 9.01 12.93 3.41
N TRP A 96 8.39 12.23 4.35
CA TRP A 96 8.07 12.80 5.66
C TRP A 96 9.26 12.99 6.57
N VAL A 97 10.28 12.13 6.47
CA VAL A 97 11.57 12.39 7.11
C VAL A 97 12.16 13.70 6.60
N LEU A 98 12.12 13.95 5.28
CA LEU A 98 12.64 15.20 4.70
C LEU A 98 11.83 16.44 5.11
N GLN A 99 10.52 16.29 5.35
CA GLN A 99 9.64 17.36 5.83
C GLN A 99 9.66 17.53 7.37
N CYS A 100 10.34 16.63 8.10
CA CYS A 100 10.26 16.54 9.57
C CYS A 100 8.82 16.34 10.09
N TRP A 101 7.97 15.62 9.35
CA TRP A 101 6.61 15.29 9.77
C TRP A 101 6.55 13.89 10.37
N PHE A 102 6.09 13.77 11.61
CA PHE A 102 6.09 12.52 12.37
C PHE A 102 4.70 12.16 12.91
N ASP A 103 3.68 12.31 12.07
CA ASP A 103 2.34 11.87 12.43
C ASP A 103 2.31 10.34 12.61
N ILE A 104 1.96 9.89 13.81
CA ILE A 104 2.04 8.46 14.19
C ILE A 104 1.08 7.61 13.37
N ALA A 105 -0.13 8.09 13.13
CA ALA A 105 -1.16 7.31 12.44
C ALA A 105 -0.70 7.00 11.02
N TRP A 106 -0.24 8.02 10.33
CA TRP A 106 0.18 7.86 8.97
C TRP A 106 1.55 7.19 8.82
N TRP A 107 2.50 7.45 9.72
CA TRP A 107 3.77 6.73 9.76
C TRP A 107 3.52 5.24 9.96
N GLY A 108 2.61 4.89 10.87
CA GLY A 108 2.25 3.52 11.18
C GLY A 108 1.76 2.76 9.95
N ILE A 109 0.86 3.37 9.16
CA ILE A 109 0.33 2.75 7.94
C ILE A 109 1.44 2.55 6.89
N ASN A 110 2.29 3.54 6.65
CA ASN A 110 3.35 3.43 5.64
C ASN A 110 4.47 2.47 6.07
N ALA A 111 4.83 2.46 7.36
CA ALA A 111 5.76 1.48 7.92
C ALA A 111 5.19 0.05 7.86
N TRP A 112 3.88 -0.10 8.05
CA TRP A 112 3.20 -1.38 7.87
C TRP A 112 3.36 -1.91 6.45
N LEU A 113 3.20 -1.07 5.41
CA LEU A 113 3.42 -1.48 4.01
C LEU A 113 4.84 -2.03 3.80
N VAL A 114 5.85 -1.30 4.29
CA VAL A 114 7.27 -1.69 4.19
C VAL A 114 7.57 -3.00 4.93
N VAL A 115 7.08 -3.15 6.16
CA VAL A 115 7.36 -4.35 6.97
C VAL A 115 6.63 -5.57 6.39
N LEU A 116 5.34 -5.43 6.08
CA LEU A 116 4.53 -6.53 5.59
C LEU A 116 5.09 -7.11 4.30
N GLU A 117 5.48 -6.23 3.38
CA GLU A 117 6.00 -6.66 2.09
C GLU A 117 7.41 -7.27 2.20
N GLY A 118 8.29 -6.70 3.04
CA GLY A 118 9.61 -7.26 3.28
C GLY A 118 9.55 -8.69 3.83
N VAL A 119 8.62 -8.95 4.76
CA VAL A 119 8.37 -10.32 5.25
C VAL A 119 7.75 -11.20 4.16
N GLY A 120 6.92 -10.64 3.28
CA GLY A 120 6.35 -11.32 2.12
C GLY A 120 7.41 -11.79 1.12
N LEU A 121 8.34 -10.91 0.73
CA LEU A 121 9.43 -11.22 -0.19
C LEU A 121 10.37 -12.27 0.39
N VAL A 122 10.76 -12.14 1.66
CA VAL A 122 11.60 -13.14 2.34
C VAL A 122 10.98 -14.53 2.28
N ARG A 123 9.66 -14.66 2.43
CA ARG A 123 8.99 -15.97 2.36
C ARG A 123 8.91 -16.57 0.96
N ILE A 124 8.92 -15.73 -0.08
CA ILE A 124 8.95 -16.19 -1.47
C ILE A 124 10.33 -16.74 -1.82
N PHE A 125 11.40 -16.05 -1.42
CA PHE A 125 12.78 -16.42 -1.76
C PHE A 125 13.46 -17.36 -0.77
N CYS A 126 13.01 -17.39 0.48
CA CYS A 126 13.48 -18.28 1.54
C CYS A 126 12.29 -19.02 2.18
N PRO A 127 11.75 -20.05 1.50
CA PRO A 127 10.64 -20.82 2.02
C PRO A 127 11.09 -21.61 3.26
N THR A 128 10.43 -21.39 4.39
CA THR A 128 10.58 -22.25 5.58
C THR A 128 10.01 -23.64 5.32
N GLU A 129 10.60 -24.69 5.91
CA GLU A 129 10.20 -26.10 5.72
C GLU A 129 8.69 -26.37 5.88
N ARG A 130 7.98 -25.58 6.70
CA ARG A 130 6.52 -25.62 6.85
C ARG A 130 5.69 -25.27 5.61
N SER A 131 6.27 -24.67 4.56
CA SER A 131 5.56 -24.34 3.32
C SER A 131 5.73 -25.37 2.20
N LEU A 132 6.44 -26.47 2.47
CA LEU A 132 6.70 -27.56 1.52
C LEU A 132 5.95 -28.86 1.86
N ALA A 133 5.23 -28.89 3.00
CA ALA A 133 4.34 -29.96 3.44
C ALA A 133 2.88 -29.59 3.19
#